data_AF-A0A7T5UTU2-F1
#
_entry.id   AF-A0A7T5UTU2-F1
#
_cell.length_a   1.000
_cell.length_b   1.000
_cell.length_c   1.000
_cell.angle_alpha   90.00
_cell.angle_beta   90.00
_cell.angle_gamma   90.00
#
_symmetry.space_group_name_H-M   'P 1'
#
loop_
_entity.id
_entity.type
_entity.pdbx_description
1 polymer ?
#
loop_
_entity_poly.entity_id
_entity_poly.type
_entity_poly.pdbx_seq_one_letter_code
_entity_poly.pdbx_strand_id
1 'polypeptide(L)'
;MAESALHRSMKDVVRAELERDEYAVIEEPLFPPGRRLSWSRYRPDLLCYRRRGGAEELVFVECETRPNMKRFLSKNFMSVSFQSYLFSNSTVRRILAVPRGKLDSVDMVLRSEWEVWVLGHKGPIQKAERTLARQARPGNEIT
;
A
#
# COMPACT_ATOMS: atom_id res chain seq x y z
N MET A 1 5.68 -21.25 -7.37
CA MET A 1 4.23 -21.15 -7.63
C MET A 1 4.03 -20.12 -8.72
N ALA A 2 3.26 -20.44 -9.76
CA ALA A 2 2.94 -19.49 -10.82
C ALA A 2 1.98 -18.41 -10.30
N GLU A 3 2.16 -17.18 -10.77
CA GLU A 3 1.25 -16.07 -10.50
C GLU A 3 -0.14 -16.38 -11.08
N SER A 4 -1.21 -16.12 -10.30
CA SER A 4 -2.59 -16.31 -10.79
C SER A 4 -3.02 -15.20 -11.75
N ALA A 5 -3.87 -15.53 -12.73
CA ALA A 5 -4.44 -14.54 -13.66
C ALA A 5 -5.16 -13.37 -12.95
N LEU A 6 -5.81 -13.65 -11.82
CA LEU A 6 -6.44 -12.63 -10.98
C LEU A 6 -5.40 -11.66 -10.41
N HIS A 7 -4.30 -12.17 -9.86
CA HIS A 7 -3.22 -11.34 -9.30
C HIS A 7 -2.61 -10.41 -10.36
N ARG A 8 -2.35 -10.95 -11.56
CA ARG A 8 -1.86 -10.16 -12.69
C ARG A 8 -2.85 -9.07 -13.11
N SER A 9 -4.12 -9.43 -13.26
CA SER A 9 -5.18 -8.45 -13.58
C SER A 9 -5.30 -7.35 -12.52
N MET A 10 -5.10 -7.67 -11.24
CA MET A 10 -5.08 -6.67 -10.18
C MET A 10 -3.91 -5.70 -10.33
N LYS A 11 -2.70 -6.21 -10.58
CA LYS A 11 -1.52 -5.38 -10.84
C LYS A 11 -1.73 -4.46 -12.04
N ASP A 12 -2.32 -4.96 -13.13
CA ASP A 12 -2.60 -4.17 -14.32
C ASP A 12 -3.57 -3.01 -14.04
N VAL A 13 -4.63 -3.27 -13.27
CA VAL A 13 -5.59 -2.23 -12.86
C VAL A 13 -4.91 -1.18 -11.98
N VAL A 14 -4.13 -1.59 -10.98
CA VAL A 14 -3.45 -0.65 -10.08
C VAL A 14 -2.38 0.16 -10.83
N ARG A 15 -1.62 -0.49 -11.70
CA ARG A 15 -0.65 0.17 -12.59
C ARG A 15 -1.33 1.27 -13.39
N ALA A 16 -2.41 0.95 -14.11
CA ALA A 16 -3.08 1.91 -14.98
C ALA A 16 -3.63 3.13 -14.23
N GLU A 17 -4.01 2.96 -12.96
CA GLU A 17 -4.49 4.05 -12.11
C GLU A 17 -3.32 4.92 -11.61
N LEU A 18 -2.21 4.32 -11.22
CA LEU A 18 -1.03 5.05 -10.76
C LEU A 18 -0.29 5.74 -11.91
N GLU A 19 -0.26 5.16 -13.10
CA GLU A 19 0.26 5.82 -14.31
C GLU A 19 -0.60 7.02 -14.71
N ARG A 20 -1.92 6.93 -14.56
CA ARG A 20 -2.84 8.07 -14.73
C ARG A 20 -2.60 9.19 -13.72
N ASP A 21 -2.16 8.85 -12.52
CA ASP A 21 -1.73 9.80 -11.49
C ASP A 21 -0.25 10.25 -11.66
N GLU A 22 0.36 10.00 -12.83
CA GLU A 22 1.73 10.39 -13.21
C GLU A 22 2.84 9.72 -12.40
N TYR A 23 2.60 8.53 -11.84
CA TYR A 23 3.68 7.73 -11.25
C TYR A 23 4.37 6.87 -12.31
N ALA A 24 5.69 6.75 -12.21
CA ALA A 24 6.41 5.66 -12.84
C ALA A 24 6.20 4.37 -12.03
N VAL A 25 5.85 3.26 -12.68
CA VAL A 25 5.50 2.00 -12.02
C VAL A 25 6.52 0.90 -12.39
N ILE A 26 7.11 0.28 -11.37
CA ILE A 26 8.00 -0.88 -11.49
C ILE A 26 7.27 -2.08 -10.89
N GLU A 27 6.96 -3.08 -11.71
CA GLU A 27 6.45 -4.35 -11.21
C GLU A 27 7.59 -5.22 -10.70
N GLU A 28 7.38 -5.84 -9.54
CA GLU A 28 8.31 -6.75 -8.88
C GLU A 28 9.74 -6.20 -8.97
N PRO A 29 10.08 -5.12 -8.26
CA PRO A 29 11.37 -4.46 -8.42
C PRO A 29 12.51 -5.43 -8.11
N LEU A 30 13.46 -5.57 -9.03
CA LEU A 30 14.63 -6.44 -8.86
C LEU A 30 15.59 -5.90 -7.79
N PHE A 31 15.64 -4.58 -7.64
CA PHE A 31 16.54 -3.89 -6.71
C PHE A 31 15.76 -2.93 -5.80
N PRO A 32 16.18 -2.79 -4.53
CA PRO A 32 15.59 -1.81 -3.64
C PRO A 32 15.89 -0.39 -4.12
N PRO A 33 14.94 0.56 -4.00
CA PRO A 33 15.14 1.95 -4.42
C PRO A 33 16.17 2.71 -3.56
N GLY A 34 16.81 2.06 -2.59
CA GLY A 34 17.90 2.62 -1.83
C GLY A 34 18.69 1.57 -1.06
N ARG A 35 19.94 1.89 -0.72
CA ARG A 35 20.85 1.00 0.04
C ARG A 35 20.34 0.61 1.43
N ARG A 36 19.33 1.32 1.94
CA ARG A 36 18.73 1.09 3.25
C ARG A 36 17.48 0.17 3.20
N LEU A 37 17.10 -0.29 2.00
CA LEU A 37 16.01 -1.23 1.78
C LEU A 37 16.58 -2.59 1.38
N SER A 38 15.96 -3.67 1.87
CA SER A 38 16.32 -5.03 1.47
C SER A 38 15.07 -5.83 1.12
N TRP A 39 15.08 -6.38 -0.09
CA TRP A 39 14.03 -7.30 -0.59
C TRP A 39 14.02 -8.65 0.11
N SER A 40 15.04 -8.98 0.90
CA SER A 40 15.07 -10.21 1.71
C SER A 40 14.02 -10.25 2.83
N ARG A 41 13.41 -9.10 3.17
CA ARG A 41 12.36 -9.00 4.20
C ARG A 41 10.99 -8.67 3.63
N TYR A 42 10.93 -7.87 2.57
CA TYR A 42 9.71 -7.40 1.95
C TYR A 42 10.02 -6.92 0.53
N ARG A 43 9.31 -7.42 -0.48
CA ARG A 43 9.39 -6.96 -1.88
C ARG A 43 7.97 -6.65 -2.33
N PRO A 44 7.65 -5.40 -2.72
CA PRO A 44 6.31 -5.04 -3.13
C PRO A 44 5.95 -5.67 -4.47
N ASP A 45 4.65 -5.85 -4.72
CA ASP A 45 4.16 -6.25 -6.05
C ASP A 45 4.42 -5.14 -7.07
N LEU A 46 4.14 -3.89 -6.69
CA LEU A 46 4.50 -2.71 -7.47
C LEU A 46 5.22 -1.69 -6.58
N LEU A 47 6.33 -1.16 -7.10
CA LEU A 47 6.98 0.04 -6.58
C LEU A 47 6.71 1.18 -7.55
N CYS A 48 6.07 2.24 -7.07
CA CYS A 48 5.80 3.41 -7.89
C CYS A 48 6.50 4.63 -7.31
N TYR A 49 6.90 5.55 -8.16
CA TYR A 49 7.53 6.78 -7.71
C TYR A 49 7.20 7.96 -8.61
N ARG A 50 7.19 9.14 -8.01
CA ARG A 50 6.94 10.42 -8.66
C ARG A 50 7.84 11.47 -8.01
N ARG A 51 8.28 12.45 -8.78
CA ARG A 51 8.98 13.63 -8.25
C ARG A 51 8.19 14.88 -8.60
N ARG A 52 7.78 15.65 -7.59
CA ARG A 52 7.02 16.89 -7.78
C ARG A 52 7.54 17.97 -6.84
N GLY A 53 7.91 19.13 -7.39
CA GLY A 53 8.37 20.28 -6.59
C GLY A 53 9.62 20.00 -5.73
N GLY A 54 10.49 19.08 -6.17
CA GLY A 54 11.69 18.69 -5.41
C GLY A 54 11.47 17.59 -4.37
N ALA A 55 10.22 17.30 -3.99
CA ALA A 55 9.87 16.17 -3.15
C ALA A 55 9.70 14.89 -3.98
N GLU A 56 10.18 13.78 -3.44
CA GLU A 56 9.97 12.45 -4.00
C GLU A 56 8.80 11.79 -3.27
N GLU A 57 7.95 11.09 -4.01
CA GLU A 57 6.87 10.29 -3.46
C GLU A 57 7.07 8.86 -3.92
N LEU A 58 7.05 7.93 -2.96
CA LEU A 58 7.13 6.50 -3.19
C LEU A 58 5.80 5.85 -2.82
N VAL A 59 5.33 4.93 -3.66
CA VAL A 59 4.13 4.13 -3.42
C VAL A 59 4.51 2.66 -3.44
N PHE A 60 4.29 1.99 -2.31
CA PHE A 60 4.38 0.53 -2.23
C PHE A 60 2.98 -0.06 -2.38
N VAL A 61 2.82 -0.98 -3.33
CA VAL A 61 1.55 -1.66 -3.59
C VAL A 61 1.70 -3.15 -3.31
N GLU A 62 0.75 -3.70 -2.57
CA GLU A 62 0.52 -5.13 -2.42
C GLU A 62 -0.84 -5.50 -3.04
N CYS A 63 -0.87 -6.53 -3.88
CA CYS A 63 -2.07 -7.10 -4.47
C CYS A 63 -2.35 -8.45 -3.79
N GLU A 64 -3.40 -8.54 -2.97
CA GLU A 64 -3.72 -9.80 -2.29
C GLU A 64 -5.08 -10.34 -2.73
N THR A 65 -5.04 -11.47 -3.42
CA THR A 65 -6.24 -12.14 -3.96
C THR A 65 -7.03 -12.85 -2.87
N ARG A 66 -6.38 -13.24 -1.76
CA ARG A 66 -6.99 -13.90 -0.60
C ARG A 66 -6.40 -13.31 0.69
N PRO A 67 -6.91 -12.16 1.15
CA PRO A 67 -6.36 -11.50 2.33
C PRO A 67 -6.32 -12.44 3.52
N ASN A 68 -5.11 -12.78 3.96
CA ASN A 68 -4.86 -13.64 5.10
C ASN A 68 -3.83 -12.97 6.01
N MET A 69 -4.27 -12.62 7.21
CA MET A 69 -3.45 -11.81 8.10
C MET A 69 -2.19 -12.48 8.59
N LYS A 70 -2.17 -13.82 8.73
CA LYS A 70 -0.94 -14.54 9.08
C LYS A 70 0.12 -14.39 7.99
N ARG A 71 -0.31 -14.39 6.73
CA ARG A 71 0.56 -14.21 5.56
C ARG A 71 1.06 -12.77 5.47
N PHE A 72 0.20 -11.79 5.72
CA PHE A 72 0.58 -10.38 5.77
C PHE A 72 1.60 -10.06 6.88
N LEU A 73 1.34 -10.52 8.10
CA LEU A 73 2.23 -10.30 9.23
C LEU A 73 3.59 -11.00 9.03
N SER A 74 3.60 -12.17 8.39
CA SER A 74 4.84 -12.89 8.05
C SER A 74 5.73 -12.18 7.03
N LYS A 75 5.18 -11.26 6.22
CA LYS A 75 5.94 -10.41 5.29
C LYS A 75 6.65 -9.23 6.00
N ASN A 76 6.70 -9.23 7.34
CA ASN A 76 7.43 -8.24 8.14
C ASN A 76 7.00 -6.79 7.80
N PHE A 77 5.70 -6.56 7.66
CA PHE A 77 5.11 -5.29 7.20
C PHE A 77 5.49 -4.08 8.07
N MET A 78 5.71 -4.32 9.38
CA MET A 78 6.24 -3.35 10.35
C MET A 78 7.61 -2.79 9.94
N SER A 79 8.37 -3.52 9.13
CA SER A 79 9.63 -3.04 8.59
C SER A 79 9.43 -1.86 7.64
N VAL A 80 8.32 -1.80 6.88
CA VAL A 80 7.97 -0.65 6.03
C VAL A 80 7.70 0.59 6.89
N SER A 81 7.09 0.42 8.08
CA SER A 81 6.89 1.49 9.07
C SER A 81 8.19 2.07 9.60
N PHE A 82 9.18 1.22 9.90
CA PHE A 82 10.53 1.67 10.28
C PHE A 82 11.30 2.27 9.09
N GLN A 83 11.00 1.82 7.86
CA GLN A 83 11.66 2.25 6.63
C GLN A 83 11.16 3.61 6.11
N SER A 84 9.94 4.03 6.42
CA SER A 84 9.43 5.38 6.08
C SER A 84 10.25 6.50 6.74
N TYR A 85 10.82 6.23 7.92
CA TYR A 85 11.73 7.16 8.61
C TYR A 85 13.08 7.33 7.86
N LEU A 86 13.44 6.40 6.98
CA LEU A 86 14.73 6.42 6.27
C LEU A 86 14.74 7.34 5.04
N PHE A 87 13.57 7.81 4.61
CA PHE A 87 13.37 8.73 3.50
C PHE A 87 13.06 10.13 4.03
N SER A 88 14.09 10.82 4.55
CA SER A 88 13.94 12.13 5.20
C SER A 88 13.34 13.22 4.29
N ASN A 89 13.33 13.01 2.97
CA ASN A 89 12.78 13.93 1.97
C ASN A 89 11.71 13.31 1.05
N SER A 90 11.22 12.09 1.35
CA SER A 90 10.24 11.41 0.49
C SER A 90 8.98 11.03 1.26
N THR A 91 7.81 11.28 0.66
CA THR A 91 6.54 10.79 1.20
C THR A 91 6.34 9.33 0.79
N VAL A 92 6.01 8.48 1.76
CA VAL A 92 5.77 7.05 1.50
C VAL A 92 4.28 6.76 1.65
N ARG A 93 3.66 6.31 0.57
CA ARG A 93 2.27 5.88 0.49
C ARG A 93 2.22 4.36 0.37
N ARG A 94 1.24 3.73 1.01
CA ARG A 94 1.10 2.26 1.06
C ARG A 94 -0.30 1.89 0.63
N ILE A 95 -0.39 1.09 -0.42
CA ILE A 95 -1.66 0.66 -1.02
C ILE A 95 -1.78 -0.85 -0.88
N LEU A 96 -2.90 -1.28 -0.28
CA LEU A 96 -3.31 -2.67 -0.32
C LEU A 96 -4.48 -2.81 -1.30
N ALA A 97 -4.23 -3.47 -2.43
CA ALA A 97 -5.27 -3.81 -3.39
C ALA A 97 -5.88 -5.19 -3.08
N VAL A 98 -7.20 -5.23 -2.96
CA VAL A 98 -7.98 -6.46 -2.69
C VAL A 98 -9.15 -6.61 -3.66
N PRO A 99 -9.58 -7.84 -3.98
CA PRO A 99 -10.79 -8.05 -4.78
C PRO A 99 -12.05 -7.54 -4.07
N ARG A 100 -13.06 -7.16 -4.86
CA ARG A 100 -14.42 -6.92 -4.37
C ARG A 100 -14.94 -8.11 -3.55
N GLY A 101 -15.59 -7.83 -2.43
CA GLY A 101 -16.10 -8.84 -1.50
C GLY A 101 -15.05 -9.44 -0.57
N LYS A 102 -13.80 -8.96 -0.61
CA LYS A 102 -12.72 -9.37 0.32
C LYS A 102 -12.31 -8.31 1.32
N LEU A 103 -12.93 -7.13 1.29
CA LEU A 103 -12.63 -6.05 2.23
C LEU A 103 -12.77 -6.53 3.68
N ASP A 104 -13.86 -7.25 4.01
CA ASP A 104 -14.12 -7.77 5.37
C ASP A 104 -13.08 -8.75 5.89
N SER A 105 -12.27 -9.34 5.01
CA SER A 105 -11.14 -10.19 5.38
C SER A 105 -9.86 -9.40 5.70
N VAL A 106 -9.86 -8.09 5.46
CA VAL A 106 -8.75 -7.17 5.81
C VAL A 106 -8.96 -6.62 7.21
N ASP A 107 -7.98 -6.83 8.08
CA ASP A 107 -7.96 -6.36 9.46
C ASP A 107 -8.06 -4.82 9.57
N MET A 108 -8.79 -4.33 10.57
CA MET A 108 -9.02 -2.89 10.77
C MET A 108 -7.73 -2.09 11.02
N VAL A 109 -6.74 -2.67 11.71
CA VAL A 109 -5.43 -2.03 11.93
C VAL A 109 -4.73 -1.81 10.60
N LEU A 110 -4.82 -2.77 9.68
CA LEU A 110 -4.22 -2.61 8.37
C LEU A 110 -5.00 -1.59 7.51
N ARG A 111 -6.32 -1.51 7.67
CA ARG A 111 -7.15 -0.45 7.04
C ARG A 111 -6.86 0.96 7.56
N SER A 112 -6.36 1.09 8.79
CA SER A 112 -5.99 2.40 9.35
C SER A 112 -4.58 2.84 8.92
N GLU A 113 -3.67 1.88 8.70
CA GLU A 113 -2.30 2.17 8.27
C GLU A 113 -2.12 2.23 6.75
N TRP A 114 -2.87 1.45 5.98
CA TRP A 114 -2.76 1.35 4.53
C TRP A 114 -3.97 1.94 3.83
N GLU A 115 -3.75 2.52 2.66
CA GLU A 115 -4.85 2.87 1.76
C GLU A 115 -5.36 1.58 1.11
N VAL A 116 -6.60 1.19 1.40
CA VAL A 116 -7.15 -0.06 0.85
C VAL A 116 -7.92 0.24 -0.42
N TRP A 117 -7.51 -0.39 -1.52
CA TRP A 117 -8.11 -0.30 -2.84
C TRP A 117 -8.92 -1.55 -3.11
N VAL A 118 -10.25 -1.41 -3.26
CA VAL A 118 -11.13 -2.51 -3.62
C VAL A 118 -11.31 -2.53 -5.13
N LEU A 119 -10.81 -3.60 -5.76
CA LEU A 119 -10.79 -3.76 -7.19
C LEU A 119 -12.06 -4.47 -7.68
N GLY A 120 -12.78 -3.81 -8.58
CA GLY A 120 -13.87 -4.42 -9.34
C GLY A 120 -13.34 -5.20 -10.55
N HIS A 121 -14.09 -6.18 -11.04
CA HIS A 121 -13.67 -7.00 -12.18
C HIS A 121 -13.47 -6.17 -13.47
N LYS A 122 -14.12 -5.00 -13.60
CA LYS A 122 -14.01 -3.99 -14.69
C LYS A 122 -14.51 -2.59 -14.29
N GLY A 123 -14.60 -2.28 -12.98
CA GLY A 123 -15.19 -1.05 -12.46
C GLY A 123 -14.15 -0.11 -11.85
N PRO A 124 -14.50 1.16 -11.58
CA PRO A 124 -13.57 2.10 -10.94
C PRO A 124 -13.08 1.55 -9.59
N ILE A 125 -11.82 1.81 -9.26
CA ILE A 125 -11.28 1.45 -7.94
C ILE A 125 -12.08 2.18 -6.87
N GLN A 126 -12.59 1.42 -5.90
CA GLN A 126 -13.16 2.01 -4.68
C GLN A 126 -12.08 2.10 -3.62
N LYS A 127 -11.71 3.31 -3.24
CA LYS A 127 -10.78 3.58 -2.13
C LYS A 127 -11.58 3.50 -0.83
N ALA A 128 -11.21 2.59 0.07
CA ALA A 128 -11.83 2.54 1.38
C ALA A 128 -11.43 3.78 2.19
N GLU A 129 -12.40 4.46 2.81
CA GLU A 129 -12.10 5.58 3.68
C GLU A 129 -11.27 5.11 4.88
N ARG A 130 -10.22 5.88 5.20
CA ARG A 130 -9.49 5.68 6.45
C ARG A 130 -10.42 6.03 7.59
N THR A 131 -10.79 5.04 8.40
CA THR A 131 -11.44 5.30 9.68
C THR A 131 -10.43 5.95 10.61
N LEU A 132 -10.37 7.28 10.62
CA LEU A 132 -9.66 8.02 11.64
C LEU A 132 -10.37 7.74 12.96
N ALA A 133 -9.77 6.92 13.82
CA ALA A 133 -10.16 6.85 15.22
C ALA A 133 -9.97 8.23 15.83
N ARG A 134 -11.05 9.01 15.84
CA ARG A 134 -11.17 10.32 16.46
C ARG A 134 -11.02 10.10 17.97
N GLN A 135 -9.79 10.20 18.51
CA GLN A 135 -9.61 10.46 19.93
C GLN A 135 -9.99 11.92 20.18
N ALA A 136 -11.29 12.18 20.28
CA ALA A 136 -11.79 13.34 21.00
C ALA A 136 -11.53 13.09 22.49
N ARG A 137 -10.51 13.75 23.05
CA ARG A 137 -10.45 13.93 24.50
C ARG A 137 -11.38 15.10 24.84
N PRO A 138 -12.41 14.91 25.69
CA PRO A 138 -13.20 16.02 26.21
C PRO A 138 -12.31 16.92 27.06
N GLY A 139 -12.60 18.22 27.01
CA GLY A 139 -11.75 19.32 27.49
C GLY A 139 -11.34 19.23 28.96
N ASN A 140 -10.12 19.69 29.22
CA ASN A 140 -9.74 20.22 30.52
C ASN A 140 -10.41 21.59 30.66
N GLU A 141 -11.53 21.65 31.36
CA GLU A 141 -11.93 22.85 32.07
C GLU A 141 -11.00 22.99 33.28
N ILE A 142 -10.11 23.97 33.21
CA ILE A 142 -9.37 24.47 34.37
C ILE A 142 -10.31 25.46 35.04
N THR A 143 -10.80 25.11 36.23
CA THR A 143 -11.23 26.09 37.23
C THR A 143 -10.25 26.00 38.39
#